data_AF-A0A812KUR8-F1
#
_entry.id   AF-A0A812KUR8-F1
#
_cell.length_a   1.000
_cell.length_b   1.000
_cell.length_c   1.000
_cell.angle_alpha   90.00
_cell.angle_beta   90.00
_cell.angle_gamma   90.00
#
_symmetry.space_group_name_H-M   'P 1'
#
loop_
_entity.id
_entity.type
_entity.pdbx_description
1 polymer ?
#
loop_
_entity_poly.entity_id
_entity_poly.type
_entity_poly.pdbx_seq_one_letter_code
_entity_poly.pdbx_strand_id
1 'polypeptide(L)'
;MVADAIRCAFSYDGVDWLEGGEGSAGPLAHEPGWDFFVVPVAKGTPSFIRVRRSLPIRLVRVYAEWPSSDSALATVLHPGGIKEAEVELPEAARKLPRLLIAVCPPAMAVQSCSESEAGVPRSTGSGVTSAISAAAVAAAEAEAQAAELEQRAERAARSRRPYYLSNYLRKNGSTSPASSDSTCSSANRIAARSGTSTPRGLTAGEILAQLYEEEVLSALAAGESCGDEALDSLSGIRQKNAEIDALKRELEKEREARRSAEATAKQAVGTANELQQECSLLQQQLRSAERRTMALEMQGRQLSTDLQRAACQTVAKSLDEVVSELVALELRQLHGLTAGERAGAKRKLLLRWHPDKNSGNGGGNDLAKRVVQELQSHPAWV
;
A
#
# COMPACT_ATOMS: atom_id res chain seq x y z
N MET A 1 16.67 -25.47 -22.60
CA MET A 1 16.61 -25.50 -21.13
C MET A 1 15.14 -25.62 -20.77
N VAL A 2 14.74 -26.76 -20.21
CA VAL A 2 13.37 -26.97 -19.73
C VAL A 2 13.23 -26.12 -18.48
N ALA A 3 12.25 -25.21 -18.42
CA ALA A 3 11.97 -24.47 -17.20
C ALA A 3 11.63 -25.51 -16.12
N ASP A 4 12.45 -25.60 -15.07
CA ASP A 4 12.14 -26.46 -13.92
C ASP A 4 10.78 -26.04 -13.39
N ALA A 5 9.76 -26.86 -13.66
CA ALA A 5 8.41 -26.61 -13.21
C ALA A 5 8.47 -26.38 -11.70
N ILE A 6 7.89 -25.27 -11.25
CA ILE A 6 7.85 -24.90 -9.85
C ILE A 6 7.13 -26.02 -9.08
N ARG A 7 7.86 -26.79 -8.29
CA ARG A 7 7.29 -27.83 -7.43
C ARG A 7 7.08 -27.27 -6.04
N CYS A 8 5.82 -27.31 -5.59
CA CYS A 8 5.41 -27.02 -4.22
C CYS A 8 4.81 -28.30 -3.63
N ALA A 9 5.07 -28.57 -2.37
CA ALA A 9 4.53 -29.72 -1.66
C ALA A 9 3.98 -29.31 -0.29
N PHE A 10 2.93 -29.98 0.15
CA PHE A 10 2.20 -29.67 1.39
C PHE A 10 2.14 -30.88 2.29
N SER A 11 2.33 -30.69 3.58
CA SER A 11 2.22 -31.77 4.56
C SER A 11 1.60 -31.27 5.86
N TYR A 12 0.75 -32.09 6.47
CA TYR A 12 0.15 -31.78 7.77
C TYR A 12 0.94 -32.41 8.92
N ASP A 13 1.56 -33.56 8.71
CA ASP A 13 2.31 -34.32 9.71
C ASP A 13 3.84 -34.20 9.54
N GLY A 14 4.29 -33.63 8.43
CA GLY A 14 5.70 -33.56 8.03
C GLY A 14 6.25 -34.85 7.40
N VAL A 15 5.41 -35.89 7.25
CA VAL A 15 5.81 -37.21 6.74
C VAL A 15 5.20 -37.42 5.35
N ASP A 16 3.89 -37.24 5.22
CA ASP A 16 3.18 -37.41 3.96
C ASP A 16 3.08 -36.07 3.23
N TRP A 17 3.70 -36.02 2.04
CA TRP A 17 3.76 -34.81 1.22
C TRP A 17 2.86 -34.94 0.01
N LEU A 18 1.89 -34.03 -0.09
CA LEU A 18 1.03 -33.83 -1.24
C LEU A 18 1.70 -32.85 -2.21
N GLU A 19 2.06 -33.31 -3.41
CA GLU A 19 2.52 -32.39 -4.46
C GLU A 19 1.37 -31.47 -4.88
N GLY A 20 1.62 -30.16 -4.84
CA GLY A 20 0.71 -29.17 -5.41
C GLY A 20 0.60 -29.41 -6.90
N GLY A 21 -0.64 -29.56 -7.41
CA GLY A 21 -0.89 -29.67 -8.84
C GLY A 21 -0.37 -28.45 -9.61
N GLU A 22 -0.39 -28.52 -10.95
CA GLU A 22 -0.08 -27.36 -11.81
C GLU A 22 -0.85 -26.15 -11.31
N GLY A 23 -0.12 -25.10 -10.91
CA GLY A 23 -0.67 -23.95 -10.22
C GLY A 23 -1.89 -23.42 -10.96
N SER A 24 -3.04 -23.42 -10.29
CA SER A 24 -4.26 -22.89 -10.90
C SER A 24 -4.14 -21.38 -10.94
N ALA A 25 -4.08 -20.80 -12.14
CA ALA A 25 -4.14 -19.36 -12.33
C ALA A 25 -5.53 -18.86 -11.92
N GLY A 26 -5.67 -18.39 -10.68
CA GLY A 26 -6.91 -17.78 -10.22
C GLY A 26 -7.09 -16.35 -10.71
N PRO A 27 -8.24 -15.72 -10.43
CA PRO A 27 -8.53 -14.33 -10.83
C PRO A 27 -7.58 -13.29 -10.22
N LEU A 28 -6.82 -13.66 -9.18
CA LEU A 28 -5.76 -12.83 -8.58
C LEU A 28 -4.34 -13.18 -9.08
N ALA A 29 -4.21 -14.04 -10.09
CA ALA A 29 -2.96 -14.28 -10.81
C ALA A 29 -2.41 -13.03 -11.53
N HIS A 30 -3.13 -11.90 -11.45
CA HIS A 30 -2.67 -10.60 -11.95
C HIS A 30 -1.61 -9.93 -11.05
N GLU A 31 -1.43 -10.35 -9.80
CA GLU A 31 -0.25 -9.94 -9.03
C GLU A 31 0.95 -10.80 -9.47
N PRO A 32 1.92 -10.26 -10.24
CA PRO A 32 3.05 -11.03 -10.69
C PRO A 32 3.86 -11.55 -9.50
N GLY A 33 4.18 -12.84 -9.51
CA GLY A 33 5.03 -13.46 -8.48
C GLY A 33 4.28 -14.13 -7.33
N TRP A 34 3.03 -14.56 -7.52
CA TRP A 34 2.35 -15.45 -6.58
C TRP A 34 1.98 -16.78 -7.22
N ASP A 35 2.23 -17.87 -6.50
CA ASP A 35 1.80 -19.21 -6.88
C ASP A 35 0.65 -19.65 -5.97
N PHE A 36 -0.46 -20.11 -6.56
CA PHE A 36 -1.68 -20.48 -5.84
C PHE A 36 -1.94 -21.99 -5.91
N PHE A 37 -2.25 -22.59 -4.76
CA PHE A 37 -2.49 -24.02 -4.62
C PHE A 37 -3.76 -24.30 -3.82
N VAL A 38 -4.55 -25.26 -4.29
CA VAL A 38 -5.72 -25.76 -3.55
C VAL A 38 -5.31 -27.05 -2.83
N VAL A 39 -5.37 -27.03 -1.50
CA VAL A 39 -4.96 -28.17 -0.66
C VAL A 39 -6.18 -28.75 0.05
N PRO A 40 -6.48 -30.06 -0.10
CA PRO A 40 -7.57 -30.70 0.62
C PRO A 40 -7.23 -30.83 2.11
N VAL A 41 -8.22 -30.57 2.97
CA VAL A 41 -8.07 -30.70 4.43
C VAL A 41 -8.68 -32.02 4.86
N ALA A 42 -7.87 -32.90 5.44
CA ALA A 42 -8.37 -34.16 6.01
C ALA A 42 -9.13 -33.90 7.33
N LYS A 43 -10.10 -34.76 7.67
CA LYS A 43 -10.74 -34.69 8.99
C LYS A 43 -9.71 -35.00 10.08
N GLY A 44 -9.59 -34.12 11.07
CA GLY A 44 -8.61 -34.27 12.15
C GLY A 44 -7.22 -33.70 11.82
N THR A 45 -7.13 -32.78 10.85
CA THR A 45 -5.85 -32.12 10.56
C THR A 45 -5.28 -31.41 11.78
N PRO A 46 -3.95 -31.49 11.98
CA PRO A 46 -3.24 -30.74 13.00
C PRO A 46 -3.39 -29.22 12.83
N SER A 47 -2.97 -28.48 13.85
CA SER A 47 -3.04 -27.02 13.88
C SER A 47 -2.05 -26.32 12.96
N PHE A 48 -1.26 -27.05 12.16
CA PHE A 48 -0.28 -26.47 11.25
C PHE A 48 -0.27 -27.17 9.90
N ILE A 49 0.18 -26.45 8.88
CA ILE A 49 0.50 -26.98 7.56
C ILE A 49 1.93 -26.58 7.19
N ARG A 50 2.70 -27.55 6.70
CA ARG A 50 4.05 -27.35 6.19
C ARG A 50 4.01 -27.19 4.69
N VAL A 51 4.69 -26.16 4.20
CA VAL A 51 4.81 -25.83 2.78
C VAL A 51 6.27 -25.94 2.39
N ARG A 52 6.59 -26.78 1.40
CA ARG A 52 7.94 -26.98 0.88
C ARG A 52 8.02 -26.59 -0.59
N ARG A 53 9.04 -25.82 -0.97
CA ARG A 53 9.32 -25.47 -2.37
C ARG A 53 10.76 -25.73 -2.76
N SER A 54 10.97 -25.97 -4.05
CA SER A 54 12.32 -26.01 -4.64
C SER A 54 13.02 -24.65 -4.57
N LEU A 55 12.24 -23.57 -4.71
CA LEU A 55 12.66 -22.19 -4.52
C LEU A 55 12.40 -21.74 -3.07
N PRO A 56 13.16 -20.76 -2.53
CA PRO A 56 12.88 -20.20 -1.22
C PRO A 56 11.46 -19.60 -1.17
N ILE A 57 10.90 -19.50 0.03
CA ILE A 57 9.58 -18.98 0.33
C ILE A 57 9.75 -17.69 1.12
N ARG A 58 9.16 -16.60 0.64
CA ARG A 58 9.15 -15.31 1.35
C ARG A 58 7.89 -15.12 2.17
N LEU A 59 6.74 -15.45 1.61
CA LEU A 59 5.45 -15.20 2.24
C LEU A 59 4.47 -16.31 1.87
N VAL A 60 3.75 -16.82 2.86
CA VAL A 60 2.64 -17.76 2.68
C VAL A 60 1.37 -17.13 3.25
N ARG A 61 0.28 -17.19 2.49
CA ARG A 61 -1.06 -16.79 2.93
C ARG A 61 -2.04 -17.92 2.71
N VAL A 62 -2.91 -18.14 3.69
CA VAL A 62 -3.97 -19.16 3.64
C VAL A 62 -5.33 -18.48 3.59
N TYR A 63 -6.18 -18.90 2.67
CA TYR A 63 -7.54 -18.39 2.48
C TYR A 63 -8.56 -19.54 2.53
N ALA A 64 -9.78 -19.21 2.92
CA ALA A 64 -10.90 -20.15 2.90
C ALA A 64 -11.34 -20.49 1.46
N GLU A 65 -11.33 -19.47 0.61
CA GLU A 65 -11.75 -19.53 -0.78
C GLU A 65 -10.88 -18.60 -1.64
N TRP A 66 -11.12 -18.57 -2.95
CA TRP A 66 -10.43 -17.63 -3.84
C TRP A 66 -10.56 -16.21 -3.30
N PRO A 67 -9.46 -15.45 -3.23
CA PRO A 67 -9.48 -14.24 -2.43
C PRO A 67 -10.46 -13.26 -3.07
N SER A 68 -11.56 -13.04 -2.37
CA SER A 68 -12.60 -12.07 -2.71
C SER A 68 -12.54 -11.01 -1.62
N SER A 69 -11.57 -10.10 -1.69
CA SER A 69 -11.31 -9.05 -0.67
C SER A 69 -11.07 -9.50 0.79
N ASP A 70 -11.28 -10.77 1.12
CA ASP A 70 -11.17 -11.28 2.49
C ASP A 70 -9.73 -11.34 2.98
N SER A 71 -9.56 -11.04 4.27
CA SER A 71 -8.28 -11.18 4.97
C SER A 71 -7.84 -12.64 5.00
N ALA A 72 -6.55 -12.90 4.79
CA ALA A 72 -5.98 -14.24 4.93
C ALA A 72 -6.24 -14.80 6.34
N LEU A 73 -6.65 -16.07 6.42
CA LEU A 73 -6.86 -16.80 7.66
C LEU A 73 -5.56 -16.96 8.46
N ALA A 74 -4.44 -17.10 7.75
CA ALA A 74 -3.11 -17.18 8.32
C ALA A 74 -2.10 -16.56 7.36
N THR A 75 -1.08 -15.91 7.92
CA THR A 75 0.02 -15.30 7.16
C THR A 75 1.34 -15.61 7.86
N VAL A 76 2.33 -16.07 7.09
CA VAL A 76 3.69 -16.32 7.59
C VAL A 76 4.70 -15.65 6.69
N LEU A 77 5.54 -14.80 7.27
CA LEU A 77 6.57 -14.02 6.58
C LEU A 77 7.97 -14.52 6.96
N HIS A 78 8.76 -14.85 5.94
CA HIS A 78 10.15 -15.25 6.06
C HIS A 78 11.02 -14.37 5.15
N PRO A 79 11.49 -13.21 5.65
CA PRO A 79 12.23 -12.25 4.82
C PRO A 79 13.55 -12.80 4.27
N GLY A 80 14.14 -13.81 4.91
CA GLY A 80 15.39 -14.45 4.47
C GLY A 80 15.22 -15.53 3.39
N GLY A 81 13.98 -15.93 3.06
CA GLY A 81 13.71 -17.02 2.13
C GLY A 81 14.06 -18.39 2.71
N ILE A 82 13.05 -19.19 3.08
CA ILE A 82 13.25 -20.56 3.57
C ILE A 82 12.60 -21.57 2.62
N LYS A 83 13.16 -22.77 2.48
CA LYS A 83 12.59 -23.78 1.58
C LYS A 83 11.35 -24.47 2.15
N GLU A 84 11.19 -24.43 3.47
CA GLU A 84 10.09 -25.05 4.20
C GLU A 84 9.52 -24.03 5.19
N ALA A 85 8.22 -23.77 5.12
CA ALA A 85 7.50 -22.87 6.03
C ALA A 85 6.41 -23.63 6.77
N GLU A 86 6.28 -23.39 8.07
CA GLU A 86 5.21 -23.94 8.91
C GLU A 86 4.18 -22.83 9.17
N VAL A 87 2.92 -23.10 8.83
CA VAL A 87 1.82 -22.14 8.94
C VAL A 87 0.81 -22.67 9.93
N GLU A 88 0.60 -21.95 11.03
CA GLU A 88 -0.44 -22.26 12.00
C GLU A 88 -1.82 -21.94 11.43
N LEU A 89 -2.72 -22.92 11.48
CA LEU A 89 -4.07 -22.83 10.94
C LEU A 89 -5.07 -22.52 12.07
N PRO A 90 -5.87 -21.44 11.94
CA PRO A 90 -6.91 -21.14 12.92
C PRO A 90 -7.98 -22.24 12.91
N GLU A 91 -8.77 -22.34 14.00
CA GLU A 91 -9.84 -23.34 14.11
C GLU A 91 -10.86 -23.26 12.97
N ALA A 92 -11.13 -22.06 12.46
CA ALA A 92 -12.00 -21.86 11.30
C ALA A 92 -11.47 -22.58 10.04
N ALA A 93 -10.15 -22.53 9.79
CA ALA A 93 -9.52 -23.17 8.64
C ALA A 93 -9.63 -24.71 8.70
N ARG A 94 -9.52 -25.29 9.89
CA ARG A 94 -9.60 -26.75 10.13
C ARG A 94 -10.98 -27.35 9.83
N LYS A 95 -12.02 -26.52 9.76
CA LYS A 95 -13.40 -26.94 9.45
C LYS A 95 -13.70 -26.92 7.95
N LEU A 96 -12.81 -26.34 7.13
CA LEU A 96 -13.02 -26.23 5.70
C LEU A 96 -12.60 -27.52 4.99
N PRO A 97 -13.28 -27.92 3.90
CA PRO A 97 -12.91 -29.12 3.13
C PRO A 97 -11.64 -28.93 2.29
N ARG A 98 -11.30 -27.68 1.97
CA ARG A 98 -10.14 -27.29 1.18
C ARG A 98 -9.64 -25.92 1.63
N LEU A 99 -8.35 -25.69 1.49
CA LEU A 99 -7.69 -24.40 1.70
C LEU A 99 -7.09 -23.92 0.39
N LEU A 100 -7.08 -22.61 0.21
CA LEU A 100 -6.31 -21.97 -0.84
C LEU A 100 -5.04 -21.36 -0.23
N ILE A 101 -3.89 -21.73 -0.78
CA ILE A 101 -2.59 -21.29 -0.28
C ILE A 101 -1.89 -20.49 -1.36
N ALA A 102 -1.58 -19.23 -1.06
CA ALA A 102 -0.79 -18.35 -1.91
C ALA A 102 0.65 -18.30 -1.39
N VAL A 103 1.61 -18.62 -2.25
CA VAL A 103 3.03 -18.65 -1.91
C VAL A 103 3.78 -17.65 -2.78
N CYS A 104 4.36 -16.65 -2.14
CA CYS A 104 5.26 -15.69 -2.79
C CYS A 104 6.70 -16.21 -2.69
N PRO A 105 7.39 -16.47 -3.82
CA PRO A 105 8.83 -16.69 -3.82
C PRO A 105 9.52 -15.41 -3.30
N PRO A 106 10.82 -15.47 -2.91
CA PRO A 106 11.58 -14.25 -2.76
C PRO A 106 11.39 -13.46 -4.04
N ALA A 107 11.10 -12.16 -3.90
CA ALA A 107 11.28 -11.27 -5.03
C ALA A 107 12.66 -11.63 -5.55
N MET A 108 12.74 -12.16 -6.77
CA MET A 108 14.04 -12.34 -7.39
C MET A 108 14.62 -10.96 -7.27
N ALA A 109 15.55 -10.77 -6.33
CA ALA A 109 16.35 -9.58 -6.29
C ALA A 109 16.83 -9.55 -7.72
N VAL A 110 16.29 -8.61 -8.50
CA VAL A 110 16.63 -8.45 -9.90
C VAL A 110 18.12 -8.34 -9.80
N GLN A 111 18.81 -9.45 -10.07
CA GLN A 111 20.24 -9.52 -10.05
C GLN A 111 20.51 -8.70 -11.28
N SER A 112 20.68 -7.41 -11.04
CA SER A 112 21.36 -6.50 -11.92
C SER A 112 22.73 -7.13 -12.07
N CYS A 113 22.84 -8.09 -13.00
CA CYS A 113 24.06 -8.50 -13.65
C CYS A 113 24.54 -7.28 -14.43
N SER A 114 25.05 -6.31 -13.70
CA SER A 114 25.98 -5.31 -14.18
C SER A 114 27.29 -5.59 -13.46
N GLU A 115 27.92 -6.68 -13.88
CA GLU A 115 29.35 -6.84 -13.74
C GLU A 115 29.98 -5.92 -14.80
N SER A 116 30.41 -4.75 -14.37
CA SER A 116 31.49 -4.03 -15.03
C SER A 116 32.31 -3.34 -13.95
N GLU A 117 33.44 -3.99 -13.64
CA GLU A 117 34.55 -3.41 -12.90
C GLU A 117 35.04 -2.15 -13.63
N ALA A 118 34.75 -0.99 -13.07
CA ALA A 118 35.61 0.19 -13.17
C ALA A 118 35.41 1.02 -11.90
N GLY A 119 36.44 1.05 -11.06
CA GLY A 119 36.39 1.57 -9.70
C GLY A 119 36.04 3.06 -9.62
N VAL A 120 35.12 3.38 -8.70
CA VAL A 120 34.90 4.69 -8.09
C VAL A 120 34.42 4.44 -6.65
N PRO A 121 34.87 5.20 -5.64
CA PRO A 121 34.74 4.80 -4.24
C PRO A 121 33.31 4.92 -3.70
N ARG A 122 33.03 3.99 -2.78
CA ARG A 122 31.84 3.82 -1.93
C ARG A 122 31.23 5.15 -1.46
N SER A 123 29.99 5.39 -1.86
CA SER A 123 29.02 6.19 -1.11
C SER A 123 28.04 5.23 -0.43
N THR A 124 28.00 5.30 0.90
CA THR A 124 27.07 4.58 1.78
C THR A 124 25.66 5.14 1.59
N GLY A 125 24.78 4.36 0.96
CA GLY A 125 23.38 4.76 0.74
C GLY A 125 22.45 3.58 0.46
N SER A 126 22.62 2.45 1.15
CA SER A 126 21.73 1.29 1.05
C SER A 126 20.86 1.19 2.30
N GLY A 127 19.85 2.06 2.38
CA GLY A 127 18.88 2.09 3.49
C GLY A 127 17.46 2.52 3.10
N VAL A 128 17.26 3.01 1.87
CA VAL A 128 15.99 3.68 1.49
C VAL A 128 14.90 2.68 1.06
N THR A 129 15.25 1.52 0.52
CA THR A 129 14.26 0.53 0.05
C THR A 129 13.60 -0.27 1.18
N SER A 130 14.26 -0.41 2.34
CA SER A 130 13.69 -1.08 3.52
C SER A 130 12.65 -0.21 4.25
N ALA A 131 12.90 1.10 4.33
CA ALA A 131 12.00 2.04 5.00
C ALA A 131 10.65 2.21 4.28
N ILE A 132 10.64 2.17 2.93
CA ILE A 132 9.41 2.32 2.14
C ILE A 132 8.49 1.09 2.32
N SER A 133 9.06 -0.12 2.42
CA SER A 133 8.26 -1.33 2.67
C SER A 133 7.68 -1.38 4.08
N ALA A 134 8.40 -0.87 5.09
CA ALA A 134 7.89 -0.81 6.46
C ALA A 134 6.77 0.24 6.60
N ALA A 135 6.89 1.39 5.93
CA ALA A 135 5.87 2.43 5.94
C ALA A 135 4.55 1.97 5.28
N ALA A 136 4.62 1.20 4.19
CA ALA A 136 3.44 0.66 3.53
C ALA A 136 2.69 -0.37 4.40
N VAL A 137 3.43 -1.20 5.15
CA VAL A 137 2.82 -2.16 6.10
C VAL A 137 2.18 -1.44 7.29
N ALA A 138 2.83 -0.40 7.83
CA ALA A 138 2.27 0.41 8.91
C ALA A 138 1.01 1.19 8.48
N ALA A 139 0.97 1.67 7.23
CA ALA A 139 -0.23 2.33 6.68
C ALA A 139 -1.41 1.35 6.54
N ALA A 140 -1.16 0.13 6.06
CA ALA A 140 -2.19 -0.90 5.95
C ALA A 140 -2.71 -1.37 7.32
N GLU A 141 -1.83 -1.48 8.33
CA GLU A 141 -2.25 -1.78 9.71
C GLU A 141 -3.08 -0.64 10.33
N ALA A 142 -2.72 0.62 10.06
CA ALA A 142 -3.48 1.77 10.56
C ALA A 142 -4.89 1.85 9.94
N GLU A 143 -5.02 1.55 8.64
CA GLU A 143 -6.31 1.52 7.95
C GLU A 143 -7.21 0.39 8.47
N ALA A 144 -6.63 -0.79 8.73
CA ALA A 144 -7.34 -1.91 9.34
C ALA A 144 -7.83 -1.59 10.77
N GLN A 145 -7.00 -0.92 11.59
CA GLN A 145 -7.40 -0.48 12.94
C GLN A 145 -8.50 0.59 12.90
N ALA A 146 -8.46 1.51 11.94
CA ALA A 146 -9.51 2.51 11.77
C ALA A 146 -10.86 1.87 11.40
N ALA A 147 -10.87 0.90 10.48
CA ALA A 147 -12.07 0.17 10.09
C ALA A 147 -12.66 -0.66 11.25
N GLU A 148 -11.79 -1.25 12.09
CA GLU A 148 -12.24 -1.98 13.29
C GLU A 148 -12.86 -1.05 14.33
N LEU A 149 -12.27 0.12 14.56
CA LEU A 149 -12.81 1.14 15.47
C LEU A 149 -14.16 1.69 14.98
N GLU A 150 -14.32 1.91 13.68
CA GLU A 150 -15.59 2.33 13.08
C GLU A 150 -16.67 1.25 13.23
N GLN A 151 -16.36 -0.02 12.94
CA GLN A 151 -17.29 -1.13 13.21
C GLN A 151 -17.66 -1.23 14.69
N ARG A 152 -16.71 -1.02 15.61
CA ARG A 152 -16.97 -1.05 17.05
C ARG A 152 -17.88 0.10 17.48
N ALA A 153 -17.67 1.29 16.92
CA ALA A 153 -18.53 2.45 17.14
C ALA A 153 -19.96 2.20 16.61
N GLU A 154 -20.11 1.61 15.41
CA GLU A 154 -21.42 1.24 14.87
C GLU A 154 -22.14 0.20 15.74
N ARG A 155 -21.43 -0.84 16.21
CA ARG A 155 -22.01 -1.85 17.11
C ARG A 155 -22.45 -1.23 18.44
N ALA A 156 -21.67 -0.31 18.99
CA ALA A 156 -22.04 0.42 20.20
C ALA A 156 -23.26 1.33 19.97
N ALA A 157 -23.34 2.01 18.82
CA ALA A 157 -24.48 2.85 18.44
C ALA A 157 -25.76 2.03 18.21
N ARG A 158 -25.65 0.84 17.60
CA ARG A 158 -26.77 -0.09 17.43
C ARG A 158 -27.23 -0.68 18.76
N SER A 159 -26.29 -0.98 19.67
CA SER A 159 -26.58 -1.50 21.01
C SER A 159 -27.29 -0.46 21.89
N ARG A 160 -26.96 0.83 21.74
CA ARG A 160 -27.58 1.94 22.49
C ARG A 160 -28.88 2.47 21.89
N ARG A 161 -29.39 1.91 20.78
CA ARG A 161 -30.67 2.36 20.22
C ARG A 161 -31.80 1.93 21.17
N PRO A 162 -32.47 2.87 21.86
CA PRO A 162 -33.48 2.51 22.84
C PRO A 162 -34.68 1.91 22.10
N TYR A 163 -35.01 0.65 22.38
CA TYR A 163 -36.11 -0.11 21.77
C TYR A 163 -37.52 0.48 22.02
N TYR A 164 -37.62 1.63 22.70
CA TYR A 164 -38.89 2.23 23.13
C TYR A 164 -39.45 3.29 22.17
N LEU A 165 -38.68 3.75 21.16
CA LEU A 165 -39.11 4.85 20.28
C LEU A 165 -39.70 4.41 18.92
N SER A 166 -39.52 3.16 18.48
CA SER A 166 -40.04 2.69 17.18
C SER A 166 -41.53 2.32 17.19
N ASN A 167 -42.15 2.16 18.37
CA ASN A 167 -43.56 1.76 18.46
C ASN A 167 -44.55 2.94 18.63
N TYR A 168 -44.07 4.15 18.93
CA TYR A 168 -44.97 5.31 19.11
C TYR A 168 -45.27 6.09 17.82
N LEU A 169 -44.53 5.86 16.73
CA LEU A 169 -44.73 6.57 15.45
C LEU A 169 -45.54 5.78 14.42
N ARG A 170 -45.99 4.56 14.71
CA ARG A 170 -46.72 3.71 13.74
C ARG A 170 -48.25 3.76 13.86
N LYS A 171 -48.82 4.59 14.76
CA LYS A 171 -50.27 4.55 15.05
C LYS A 171 -51.08 5.79 14.68
N ASN A 172 -50.53 6.79 13.99
CA ASN A 172 -51.30 7.93 13.52
C ASN A 172 -51.24 8.06 11.99
N GLY A 173 -52.38 7.73 11.37
CA GLY A 173 -52.89 8.07 10.02
C GLY A 173 -51.89 8.39 8.90
N SER A 174 -51.79 7.60 7.83
CA SER A 174 -52.84 7.42 6.81
C SER A 174 -53.54 8.72 6.42
N THR A 175 -52.97 9.43 5.44
CA THR A 175 -53.67 10.09 4.32
C THR A 175 -52.61 10.51 3.29
N SER A 176 -52.59 9.80 2.17
CA SER A 176 -52.08 10.28 0.87
C SER A 176 -53.24 10.95 0.11
N PRO A 177 -53.03 11.53 -1.09
CA PRO A 177 -51.87 12.24 -1.64
C PRO A 177 -52.29 13.58 -2.30
N ALA A 178 -51.36 14.50 -2.56
CA ALA A 178 -51.59 15.53 -3.59
C ALA A 178 -50.27 16.01 -4.21
N SER A 179 -50.25 15.89 -5.53
CA SER A 179 -49.35 16.52 -6.49
C SER A 179 -49.24 18.03 -6.31
N SER A 180 -48.07 18.59 -6.61
CA SER A 180 -47.92 19.63 -7.63
C SER A 180 -46.48 20.14 -7.68
N ASP A 181 -45.92 20.13 -8.89
CA ASP A 181 -44.81 20.98 -9.32
C ASP A 181 -45.04 22.43 -8.92
N SER A 182 -43.99 23.11 -8.43
CA SER A 182 -43.93 24.57 -8.41
C SER A 182 -42.49 25.05 -8.23
N THR A 183 -41.90 25.49 -9.33
CA THR A 183 -40.73 26.36 -9.42
C THR A 183 -41.05 27.76 -8.90
N CYS A 184 -40.22 28.30 -7.98
CA CYS A 184 -39.93 29.73 -7.77
C CYS A 184 -38.97 29.81 -6.57
N SER A 185 -37.69 30.15 -6.66
CA SER A 185 -37.04 31.38 -7.15
C SER A 185 -37.63 32.67 -6.55
N SER A 186 -36.78 33.28 -5.72
CA SER A 186 -36.70 34.70 -5.37
C SER A 186 -37.66 35.29 -4.32
N ALA A 187 -37.04 36.21 -3.58
CA ALA A 187 -37.60 37.20 -2.66
C ALA A 187 -37.91 36.74 -1.22
N ASN A 188 -37.00 37.05 -0.30
CA ASN A 188 -37.41 37.84 0.86
C ASN A 188 -36.25 38.68 1.41
N ARG A 189 -36.25 39.93 0.96
CA ARG A 189 -35.52 41.05 1.55
C ARG A 189 -36.61 42.04 1.97
N ILE A 190 -36.40 42.64 3.15
CA ILE A 190 -37.02 43.89 3.66
C ILE A 190 -38.17 43.71 4.69
N ALA A 191 -37.74 43.80 5.95
CA ALA A 191 -38.16 44.75 7.00
C ALA A 191 -39.58 44.72 7.59
N ALA A 192 -39.61 44.52 8.91
CA ALA A 192 -40.26 45.37 9.93
C ALA A 192 -39.68 44.90 11.29
N ARG A 193 -38.95 45.65 12.11
CA ARG A 193 -39.12 47.01 12.65
C ARG A 193 -40.48 47.20 13.34
N SER A 194 -40.69 46.42 14.39
CA SER A 194 -41.60 46.74 15.50
C SER A 194 -40.82 46.59 16.80
N GLY A 195 -40.43 47.72 17.38
CA GLY A 195 -39.81 47.80 18.68
C GLY A 195 -40.85 47.56 19.77
N THR A 196 -40.94 46.34 20.23
CA THR A 196 -41.32 46.04 21.62
C THR A 196 -40.04 45.52 22.25
N SER A 197 -39.36 46.36 23.03
CA SER A 197 -38.22 45.98 23.84
C SER A 197 -38.70 45.07 24.98
N THR A 198 -38.97 43.82 24.65
CA THR A 198 -38.88 42.73 25.63
C THR A 198 -37.45 42.74 26.16
N PRO A 199 -37.23 42.72 27.49
CA PRO A 199 -35.90 42.65 28.07
C PRO A 199 -35.17 41.46 27.45
N ARG A 200 -34.15 41.78 26.67
CA ARG A 200 -33.43 40.83 25.84
C ARG A 200 -32.50 40.07 26.76
N GLY A 201 -32.90 38.87 27.15
CA GLY A 201 -32.01 37.98 27.90
C GLY A 201 -32.70 36.88 28.69
N LEU A 202 -33.98 37.06 29.04
CA LEU A 202 -34.68 36.07 29.85
C LEU A 202 -35.60 35.22 28.97
N THR A 203 -35.32 33.93 28.93
CA THR A 203 -36.23 32.91 28.41
C THR A 203 -37.53 32.95 29.20
N ALA A 204 -38.66 32.57 28.58
CA ALA A 204 -39.96 32.55 29.26
C ALA A 204 -39.95 31.76 30.58
N GLY A 205 -39.06 30.76 30.70
CA GLY A 205 -38.82 30.03 31.94
C GLY A 205 -38.14 30.85 33.04
N GLU A 206 -37.21 31.75 32.70
CA GLU A 206 -36.56 32.64 33.67
C GLU A 206 -37.51 33.72 34.18
N ILE A 207 -38.42 34.21 33.33
CA ILE A 207 -39.48 35.14 33.75
C ILE A 207 -40.45 34.43 34.71
N LEU A 208 -40.86 33.20 34.41
CA LEU A 208 -41.71 32.41 35.31
C LEU A 208 -41.01 32.06 36.63
N ALA A 209 -39.70 31.78 36.61
CA ALA A 209 -38.93 31.52 37.81
C ALA A 209 -38.84 32.76 38.72
N GLN A 210 -38.63 33.96 38.14
CA GLN A 210 -38.62 35.21 38.90
C GLN A 210 -39.98 35.53 39.54
N LEU A 211 -41.07 35.32 38.81
CA LEU A 211 -42.43 35.51 39.35
C LEU A 211 -42.74 34.51 40.48
N TYR A 212 -42.30 33.26 40.35
CA TYR A 212 -42.43 32.25 41.41
C TYR A 212 -41.58 32.60 42.65
N GLU A 213 -40.36 33.14 42.47
CA GLU A 213 -39.52 33.57 43.59
C GLU A 213 -40.14 34.76 44.35
N GLU A 214 -40.70 35.76 43.66
CA GLU A 214 -41.42 36.87 44.30
C GLU A 214 -42.68 36.41 45.05
N GLU A 215 -43.46 35.49 44.48
CA GLU A 215 -44.68 34.99 45.10
C GLU A 215 -44.39 34.15 46.37
N VAL A 216 -43.33 33.33 46.34
CA VAL A 216 -42.87 32.55 47.50
C VAL A 216 -42.29 33.46 48.60
N LEU A 217 -41.52 34.50 48.23
CA LEU A 217 -41.02 35.49 49.20
C LEU A 217 -42.16 36.31 49.83
N SER A 218 -43.22 36.60 49.08
CA SER A 218 -44.41 37.28 49.59
C SER A 218 -45.22 36.41 50.55
N ALA A 219 -45.39 35.11 50.26
CA ALA A 219 -46.06 34.16 51.15
C ALA A 219 -45.29 33.94 52.47
N LEU A 220 -43.95 33.92 52.44
CA LEU A 220 -43.10 33.84 53.64
C LEU A 220 -43.23 35.08 54.55
N ALA A 221 -43.45 36.27 53.96
CA ALA A 221 -43.62 37.51 54.72
C ALA A 221 -44.97 37.59 55.45
N ALA A 222 -45.98 36.81 55.05
CA ALA A 222 -47.31 36.79 55.65
C ALA A 222 -47.39 36.04 57.00
N GLY A 223 -46.30 35.41 57.45
CA GLY A 223 -46.17 34.89 58.82
C GLY A 223 -47.14 33.75 59.18
N GLU A 224 -47.67 33.04 58.19
CA GLU A 224 -48.43 31.83 58.44
C GLU A 224 -47.48 30.72 58.90
N SER A 225 -47.76 30.17 60.09
CA SER A 225 -46.99 29.10 60.76
C SER A 225 -47.05 27.79 59.95
N CYS A 226 -46.35 27.75 58.82
CA CYS A 226 -46.05 26.55 58.06
C CYS A 226 -44.84 25.87 58.70
N GLY A 227 -45.13 24.99 59.67
CA GLY A 227 -44.14 24.17 60.37
C GLY A 227 -43.40 23.21 59.44
N ASP A 228 -42.20 22.82 59.87
CA ASP A 228 -41.27 21.74 59.45
C ASP A 228 -41.34 21.17 58.01
N GLU A 229 -42.51 20.85 57.46
CA GLU A 229 -42.71 20.40 56.07
C GLU A 229 -42.18 21.39 55.01
N ALA A 230 -42.23 22.70 55.29
CA ALA A 230 -41.69 23.73 54.40
C ALA A 230 -40.14 23.71 54.35
N LEU A 231 -39.49 23.41 55.48
CA LEU A 231 -38.03 23.30 55.55
C LEU A 231 -37.53 22.05 54.82
N ASP A 232 -38.23 20.92 54.96
CA ASP A 232 -37.94 19.70 54.22
C ASP A 232 -38.10 19.93 52.70
N SER A 233 -39.15 20.64 52.29
CA SER A 233 -39.37 21.00 50.88
C SER A 233 -38.25 21.90 50.32
N LEU A 234 -37.79 22.90 51.08
CA LEU A 234 -36.66 23.76 50.69
C LEU A 234 -35.34 22.97 50.59
N SER A 235 -35.11 22.00 51.48
CA SER A 235 -33.95 21.13 51.41
C SER A 235 -33.95 20.28 50.13
N GLY A 236 -35.12 19.74 49.75
CA GLY A 236 -35.31 18.99 48.51
C GLY A 236 -35.09 19.85 47.26
N ILE A 237 -35.58 21.09 47.26
CA ILE A 237 -35.35 22.05 46.17
C ILE A 237 -33.85 22.37 46.03
N ARG A 238 -33.14 22.63 47.13
CA ARG A 238 -31.69 22.88 47.10
C ARG A 238 -30.91 21.68 46.56
N GLN A 239 -31.28 20.47 46.98
CA GLN A 239 -30.65 19.24 46.46
C GLN A 239 -30.90 19.09 44.96
N LYS A 240 -32.13 19.34 44.50
CA LYS A 240 -32.47 19.27 43.07
C LYS A 240 -31.77 20.35 42.26
N ASN A 241 -31.63 21.56 42.78
CA ASN A 241 -30.86 22.62 42.13
C ASN A 241 -29.37 22.26 42.02
N ALA A 242 -28.78 21.68 43.07
CA ALA A 242 -27.40 21.18 43.02
C ALA A 242 -27.23 20.05 41.99
N GLU A 243 -28.22 19.15 41.85
CA GLU A 243 -28.26 18.11 40.83
C GLU A 243 -28.36 18.71 39.41
N ILE A 244 -29.23 19.71 39.21
CA ILE A 244 -29.36 20.44 37.94
C ILE A 244 -28.03 21.11 37.57
N ASP A 245 -27.37 21.77 38.51
CA ASP A 245 -26.10 22.44 38.26
C ASP A 245 -24.95 21.45 38.00
N ALA A 246 -25.00 20.26 38.58
CA ALA A 246 -24.07 19.18 38.26
C ALA A 246 -24.29 18.67 36.82
N LEU A 247 -25.54 18.40 36.44
CA LEU A 247 -25.89 17.94 35.09
C LEU A 247 -25.58 18.99 34.03
N LYS A 248 -25.78 20.28 34.31
CA LYS A 248 -25.39 21.38 33.41
C LYS A 248 -23.88 21.40 33.16
N ARG A 249 -23.07 21.20 34.21
CA ARG A 249 -21.60 21.13 34.10
C ARG A 249 -21.14 19.91 33.30
N GLU A 250 -21.78 18.76 33.51
CA GLU A 250 -21.48 17.54 32.75
C GLU A 250 -21.83 17.69 31.27
N LEU A 251 -23.00 18.27 30.97
CA LEU A 251 -23.45 18.53 29.62
C LEU A 251 -22.53 19.51 28.87
N GLU A 252 -22.01 20.54 29.54
CA GLU A 252 -21.04 21.45 28.91
C GLU A 252 -19.69 20.77 28.65
N LYS A 253 -19.23 19.89 29.56
CA LYS A 253 -18.03 19.05 29.32
C LYS A 253 -18.20 18.14 28.11
N GLU A 254 -19.36 17.49 27.98
CA GLU A 254 -19.66 16.66 26.81
C GLU A 254 -19.70 17.48 25.51
N ARG A 255 -20.27 18.68 25.54
CA ARG A 255 -20.27 19.58 24.39
C ARG A 255 -18.85 19.99 23.99
N GLU A 256 -18.00 20.30 24.95
CA GLU A 256 -16.61 20.69 24.67
C GLU A 256 -15.80 19.51 24.12
N ALA A 257 -15.98 18.31 24.69
CA ALA A 257 -15.41 17.07 24.15
C ALA A 257 -15.90 16.77 22.72
N ARG A 258 -17.16 17.04 22.42
CA ARG A 258 -17.70 16.89 21.07
C ARG A 258 -17.11 17.90 20.09
N ARG A 259 -16.95 19.17 20.50
CA ARG A 259 -16.33 20.22 19.67
C ARG A 259 -14.86 19.88 19.37
N SER A 260 -14.11 19.37 20.34
CA SER A 260 -12.72 18.96 20.12
C SER A 260 -12.62 17.75 19.20
N ALA A 261 -13.48 16.74 19.38
CA ALA A 261 -13.55 15.58 18.48
C ALA A 261 -13.97 15.96 17.05
N GLU A 262 -14.87 16.92 16.88
CA GLU A 262 -15.25 17.43 15.55
C GLU A 262 -14.09 18.19 14.88
N ALA A 263 -13.31 18.95 15.66
CA ALA A 263 -12.12 19.64 15.15
C ALA A 263 -11.04 18.66 14.68
N THR A 264 -10.76 17.61 15.46
CA THR A 264 -9.80 16.57 15.07
C THR A 264 -10.27 15.78 13.86
N ALA A 265 -11.57 15.46 13.78
CA ALA A 265 -12.15 14.81 12.60
C ALA A 265 -12.02 15.67 11.34
N LYS A 266 -12.28 16.99 11.42
CA LYS A 266 -12.09 17.92 10.29
C LYS A 266 -10.62 17.98 9.87
N GLN A 267 -9.69 18.01 10.82
CA GLN A 267 -8.26 17.98 10.52
C GLN A 267 -7.86 16.69 9.81
N ALA A 268 -8.33 15.53 10.30
CA ALA A 268 -8.05 14.23 9.69
C ALA A 268 -8.58 14.13 8.24
N VAL A 269 -9.79 14.63 7.99
CA VAL A 269 -10.37 14.71 6.62
C VAL A 269 -9.54 15.64 5.74
N GLY A 270 -9.05 16.77 6.27
CA GLY A 270 -8.13 17.66 5.56
C GLY A 270 -6.86 16.94 5.11
N THR A 271 -6.19 16.25 6.05
CA THR A 271 -4.97 15.50 5.74
C THR A 271 -5.21 14.32 4.78
N ALA A 272 -6.36 13.66 4.86
CA ALA A 272 -6.72 12.58 3.94
C ALA A 272 -6.89 13.09 2.51
N ASN A 273 -7.53 14.25 2.33
CA ASN A 273 -7.68 14.87 1.01
C ASN A 273 -6.33 15.31 0.42
N GLU A 274 -5.42 15.84 1.24
CA GLU A 274 -4.06 16.21 0.81
C GLU A 274 -3.28 14.97 0.32
N LEU A 275 -3.29 13.88 1.10
CA LEU A 275 -2.66 12.62 0.70
C LEU A 275 -3.27 12.04 -0.57
N GLN A 276 -4.60 12.12 -0.72
CA GLN A 276 -5.28 11.68 -1.94
C GLN A 276 -4.85 12.49 -3.17
N GLN A 277 -4.66 13.80 -3.03
CA GLN A 277 -4.14 14.65 -4.10
C GLN A 277 -2.70 14.28 -4.46
N GLU A 278 -1.83 14.07 -3.47
CA GLU A 278 -0.45 13.62 -3.69
C GLU A 278 -0.39 12.26 -4.41
N CYS A 279 -1.19 11.29 -3.98
CA CYS A 279 -1.30 10.00 -4.67
C CYS A 279 -1.70 10.15 -6.13
N SER A 280 -2.68 11.02 -6.42
CA SER A 280 -3.11 11.27 -7.80
C SER A 280 -2.01 11.91 -8.66
N LEU A 281 -1.23 12.84 -8.09
CA LEU A 281 -0.11 13.51 -8.74
C LEU A 281 1.02 12.51 -9.05
N LEU A 282 1.40 11.69 -8.07
CA LEU A 282 2.42 10.65 -8.24
C LEU A 282 2.01 9.62 -9.29
N GLN A 283 0.74 9.22 -9.32
CA GLN A 283 0.23 8.31 -10.35
C GLN A 283 0.31 8.93 -11.75
N GLN A 284 0.03 10.22 -11.90
CA GLN A 284 0.21 10.93 -13.16
C GLN A 284 1.68 10.98 -13.59
N GLN A 285 2.59 11.25 -12.64
CA GLN A 285 4.03 11.28 -12.88
C GLN A 285 4.54 9.91 -13.32
N LEU A 286 4.13 8.83 -12.66
CA LEU A 286 4.49 7.45 -13.02
C LEU A 286 4.10 7.14 -14.47
N ARG A 287 2.83 7.40 -14.86
CA ARG A 287 2.36 7.19 -16.23
C ARG A 287 3.13 8.02 -17.25
N SER A 288 3.57 9.23 -16.87
CA SER A 288 4.40 10.07 -17.75
C SER A 288 5.81 9.53 -17.94
N ALA A 289 6.39 8.97 -16.88
CA ALA A 289 7.70 8.33 -16.92
C ALA A 289 7.66 7.04 -17.74
N GLU A 290 6.63 6.21 -17.57
CA GLU A 290 6.40 4.99 -18.35
C GLU A 290 6.27 5.27 -19.86
N ARG A 291 5.54 6.33 -20.23
CA ARG A 291 5.47 6.74 -21.64
C ARG A 291 6.84 7.17 -22.19
N ARG A 292 7.65 7.85 -21.37
CA ARG A 292 9.00 8.28 -21.75
C ARG A 292 9.93 7.08 -21.91
N THR A 293 9.89 6.10 -21.01
CA THR A 293 10.71 4.89 -21.11
C THR A 293 10.33 4.09 -22.35
N MET A 294 9.03 3.88 -22.61
CA MET A 294 8.57 3.21 -23.82
C MET A 294 9.02 3.94 -25.10
N ALA A 295 8.98 5.27 -25.13
CA ALA A 295 9.46 6.05 -26.26
C ALA A 295 10.97 5.84 -26.51
N LEU A 296 11.79 5.85 -25.45
CA LEU A 296 13.23 5.61 -25.54
C LEU A 296 13.54 4.16 -25.96
N GLU A 297 12.80 3.18 -25.46
CA GLU A 297 12.94 1.78 -25.86
C GLU A 297 12.61 1.58 -27.34
N MET A 298 11.54 2.20 -27.83
CA MET A 298 11.17 2.17 -29.25
C MET A 298 12.24 2.84 -30.12
N GLN A 299 12.78 3.97 -29.68
CA GLN A 299 13.91 4.61 -30.36
C GLN A 299 15.15 3.71 -30.37
N GLY A 300 15.46 3.04 -29.25
CA GLY A 300 16.57 2.09 -29.16
C GLY A 300 16.42 0.91 -30.12
N ARG A 301 15.20 0.35 -30.23
CA ARG A 301 14.89 -0.70 -31.22
C ARG A 301 15.04 -0.18 -32.64
N GLN A 302 14.54 1.02 -32.94
CA GLN A 302 14.66 1.61 -34.26
C GLN A 302 16.13 1.81 -34.67
N LEU A 303 16.94 2.42 -33.79
CA LEU A 303 18.37 2.58 -34.02
C LEU A 303 19.08 1.23 -34.17
N SER A 304 18.72 0.22 -33.38
CA SER A 304 19.28 -1.13 -33.52
C SER A 304 18.95 -1.74 -34.87
N THR A 305 17.70 -1.60 -35.36
CA THR A 305 17.32 -2.08 -36.70
C THR A 305 18.01 -1.32 -37.82
N ASP A 306 18.22 -0.01 -37.66
CA ASP A 306 18.92 0.82 -38.66
C ASP A 306 20.41 0.48 -38.70
N LEU A 307 21.05 0.24 -37.55
CA LEU A 307 22.42 -0.25 -37.47
C LEU A 307 22.58 -1.63 -38.10
N GLN A 308 21.64 -2.55 -37.83
CA GLN A 308 21.65 -3.87 -38.46
C GLN A 308 21.47 -3.76 -39.97
N ARG A 309 20.58 -2.89 -40.45
CA ARG A 309 20.39 -2.65 -41.88
C ARG A 309 21.63 -2.04 -42.53
N ALA A 310 22.26 -1.05 -41.88
CA ALA A 310 23.51 -0.45 -42.34
C ALA A 310 24.64 -1.49 -42.38
N ALA A 311 24.74 -2.38 -41.39
CA ALA A 311 25.70 -3.47 -41.37
C ALA A 311 25.46 -4.50 -42.50
N CYS A 312 24.21 -4.76 -42.89
CA CYS A 312 23.92 -5.59 -44.07
C CYS A 312 24.23 -4.87 -45.40
N GLN A 313 24.20 -3.54 -45.42
CA GLN A 313 24.48 -2.72 -46.62
C GLN A 313 25.96 -2.40 -46.79
N THR A 314 26.78 -2.54 -45.75
CA THR A 314 28.23 -2.46 -45.93
C THR A 314 28.66 -3.63 -46.81
N VAL A 315 29.06 -3.30 -48.05
CA VAL A 315 29.68 -4.20 -49.03
C VAL A 315 30.62 -5.14 -48.29
N ALA A 316 30.54 -6.44 -48.55
CA ALA A 316 31.37 -7.46 -47.91
C ALA A 316 32.85 -7.08 -48.07
N LYS A 317 33.40 -6.43 -47.05
CA LYS A 317 34.81 -6.06 -47.01
C LYS A 317 35.60 -7.36 -47.11
N SER A 318 36.66 -7.34 -47.88
CA SER A 318 37.55 -8.49 -47.92
C SER A 318 38.08 -8.76 -46.51
N LEU A 319 38.37 -10.02 -46.18
CA LEU A 319 38.88 -10.38 -44.86
C LEU A 319 40.12 -9.56 -44.49
N ASP A 320 40.96 -9.22 -45.48
CA ASP A 320 42.18 -8.44 -45.28
C ASP A 320 41.89 -6.96 -44.96
N GLU A 321 40.86 -6.35 -45.58
CA GLU A 321 40.38 -5.01 -45.21
C GLU A 321 39.85 -5.00 -43.76
N VAL A 322 39.10 -6.04 -43.36
CA VAL A 322 38.60 -6.17 -41.99
C VAL A 322 39.75 -6.29 -40.99
N VAL A 323 40.77 -7.10 -41.29
CA VAL A 323 41.96 -7.26 -40.45
C VAL A 323 42.71 -5.93 -40.33
N SER A 324 42.92 -5.22 -41.44
CA SER A 324 43.62 -3.93 -41.46
C SER A 324 42.89 -2.87 -40.62
N GLU A 325 41.56 -2.73 -40.78
CA GLU A 325 40.75 -1.79 -40.00
C GLU A 325 40.75 -2.12 -38.50
N LEU A 326 40.66 -3.40 -38.16
CA LEU A 326 40.70 -3.87 -36.78
C LEU A 326 42.07 -3.57 -36.14
N VAL A 327 43.16 -3.82 -36.85
CA VAL A 327 44.53 -3.51 -36.40
C VAL A 327 44.68 -2.00 -36.20
N ALA A 328 44.18 -1.17 -37.12
CA ALA A 328 44.19 0.28 -36.99
C ALA A 328 43.43 0.77 -35.75
N LEU A 329 42.28 0.16 -35.42
CA LEU A 329 41.50 0.47 -34.22
C LEU A 329 42.24 0.09 -32.93
N GLU A 330 42.86 -1.08 -32.88
CA GLU A 330 43.63 -1.53 -31.71
C GLU A 330 44.90 -0.66 -31.52
N LEU A 331 45.58 -0.30 -32.60
CA LEU A 331 46.75 0.58 -32.56
C LEU A 331 46.41 2.03 -32.20
N ARG A 332 45.19 2.49 -32.50
CA ARG A 332 44.72 3.82 -32.08
C ARG A 332 44.71 3.96 -30.55
N GLN A 333 44.46 2.88 -29.82
CA GLN A 333 44.50 2.90 -28.34
C GLN A 333 45.93 3.06 -27.78
N LEU A 334 46.96 2.76 -28.59
CA LEU A 334 48.35 2.95 -28.22
C LEU A 334 48.84 4.40 -28.43
N HIS A 335 48.09 5.19 -29.21
CA HIS A 335 48.39 6.61 -29.39
C HIS A 335 48.14 7.37 -28.09
N GLY A 336 49.14 8.13 -27.65
CA GLY A 336 49.08 8.91 -26.40
C GLY A 336 49.59 8.21 -25.15
N LEU A 337 49.86 6.89 -25.19
CA LEU A 337 50.47 6.17 -24.07
C LEU A 337 51.98 6.42 -23.99
N THR A 338 52.49 6.50 -22.75
CA THR A 338 53.94 6.56 -22.49
C THR A 338 54.63 5.25 -22.88
N ALA A 339 55.96 5.27 -23.06
CA ALA A 339 56.70 4.08 -23.53
C ALA A 339 56.51 2.84 -22.63
N GLY A 340 56.45 3.04 -21.32
CA GLY A 340 56.23 1.96 -20.35
C GLY A 340 54.82 1.36 -20.41
N GLU A 341 53.80 2.23 -20.48
CA GLU A 341 52.40 1.81 -20.62
C GLU A 341 52.13 1.13 -21.96
N ARG A 342 52.75 1.65 -23.03
CA ARG A 342 52.66 1.08 -24.37
C ARG A 342 53.18 -0.35 -24.42
N ALA A 343 54.31 -0.66 -23.76
CA ALA A 343 54.82 -2.02 -23.68
C ALA A 343 53.87 -2.97 -22.93
N GLY A 344 53.17 -2.48 -21.91
CA GLY A 344 52.11 -3.22 -21.22
C GLY A 344 50.89 -3.47 -22.10
N ALA A 345 50.41 -2.44 -22.79
CA ALA A 345 49.26 -2.51 -23.69
C ALA A 345 49.52 -3.41 -24.90
N LYS A 346 50.71 -3.33 -25.52
CA LYS A 346 51.15 -4.25 -26.59
C LYS A 346 51.10 -5.72 -26.13
N ARG A 347 51.59 -6.03 -24.91
CA ARG A 347 51.50 -7.39 -24.34
C ARG A 347 50.06 -7.85 -24.12
N LYS A 348 49.17 -6.97 -23.63
CA LYS A 348 47.74 -7.28 -23.48
C LYS A 348 47.06 -7.56 -24.82
N LEU A 349 47.37 -6.78 -25.86
CA LEU A 349 46.86 -6.99 -27.21
C LEU A 349 47.30 -8.35 -27.79
N LEU A 350 48.57 -8.71 -27.66
CA LEU A 350 49.07 -10.01 -28.11
C LEU A 350 48.40 -11.18 -27.36
N LEU A 351 48.16 -11.04 -26.06
CA LEU A 351 47.45 -12.05 -25.28
C LEU A 351 45.98 -12.18 -25.67
N ARG A 352 45.32 -11.07 -26.00
CA ARG A 352 43.93 -11.04 -26.45
C ARG A 352 43.78 -11.71 -27.81
N TRP A 353 44.69 -11.43 -28.73
CA TRP A 353 44.72 -12.00 -30.09
C TRP A 353 45.54 -13.27 -30.20
N HIS A 354 45.81 -13.97 -29.08
CA HIS A 354 46.60 -15.19 -29.13
C HIS A 354 45.85 -16.31 -29.88
N PRO A 355 46.47 -17.00 -30.85
CA PRO A 355 45.81 -18.05 -31.64
C PRO A 355 45.20 -19.16 -30.77
N ASP A 356 45.93 -19.61 -29.75
CA ASP A 356 45.49 -20.70 -28.87
C ASP A 356 44.28 -20.34 -28.02
N LYS A 357 44.14 -19.08 -27.60
CA LYS A 357 43.00 -18.60 -26.80
C LYS A 357 41.75 -18.37 -27.64
N ASN A 358 41.93 -18.13 -28.94
CA ASN A 358 40.85 -17.88 -29.90
C ASN A 358 40.53 -19.13 -30.75
N SER A 359 40.92 -20.31 -30.30
CA SER A 359 40.76 -21.60 -31.00
C SER A 359 39.34 -22.20 -30.93
N GLY A 360 38.35 -21.44 -30.45
CA GLY A 360 36.95 -21.89 -30.42
C GLY A 360 36.40 -22.27 -31.81
N ASN A 361 35.37 -23.13 -31.82
CA ASN A 361 34.78 -23.87 -32.97
C ASN A 361 34.28 -23.08 -34.20
N GLY A 362 34.74 -21.85 -34.47
CA GLY A 362 34.21 -20.96 -35.50
C GLY A 362 35.23 -20.18 -36.33
N GLY A 363 36.45 -20.71 -36.56
CA GLY A 363 37.44 -20.05 -37.43
C GLY A 363 38.17 -18.85 -36.80
N GLY A 364 38.02 -18.64 -35.48
CA GLY A 364 38.68 -17.53 -34.76
C GLY A 364 40.22 -17.60 -34.75
N ASN A 365 40.79 -18.79 -34.91
CA ASN A 365 42.24 -19.02 -34.93
C ASN A 365 42.93 -18.30 -36.11
N ASP A 366 42.37 -18.43 -37.32
CA ASP A 366 42.97 -17.87 -38.53
C ASP A 366 42.87 -16.34 -38.55
N LEU A 367 41.75 -15.79 -38.05
CA LEU A 367 41.62 -14.34 -37.87
C LEU A 367 42.64 -13.82 -36.85
N ALA A 368 42.75 -14.45 -35.69
CA ALA A 368 43.69 -14.06 -34.64
C ALA A 368 45.14 -14.06 -35.16
N LYS A 369 45.54 -15.09 -35.92
CA LYS A 369 46.86 -15.14 -36.56
C LYS A 369 47.09 -13.98 -37.52
N ARG A 370 46.14 -13.69 -38.42
CA ARG A 370 46.26 -12.57 -39.37
C ARG A 370 46.34 -11.23 -38.66
N VAL A 371 45.54 -11.02 -37.62
CA VAL A 371 45.55 -9.79 -36.81
C VAL A 371 46.90 -9.61 -36.09
N VAL A 372 47.46 -10.67 -35.51
CA VAL A 372 48.78 -10.62 -34.86
C VAL A 372 49.87 -10.33 -35.87
N GLN A 373 49.84 -10.98 -37.04
CA GLN A 373 50.81 -10.77 -38.11
C GLN A 373 50.77 -9.32 -38.61
N GLU A 374 49.57 -8.82 -38.90
CA GLU A 374 49.38 -7.44 -39.36
C GLU A 374 49.80 -6.43 -38.29
N LEU A 375 49.41 -6.63 -37.03
CA LEU A 375 49.86 -5.82 -35.88
C LEU A 375 51.38 -5.71 -35.83
N GLN A 376 52.08 -6.83 -35.94
CA GLN A 376 53.55 -6.88 -35.86
C GLN A 376 54.25 -6.22 -37.05
N SER A 377 53.62 -6.22 -38.22
CA SER A 377 54.13 -5.58 -39.43
C SER A 377 53.86 -4.07 -39.49
N HIS A 378 52.90 -3.57 -38.72
CA HIS A 378 52.46 -2.18 -38.79
C HIS A 378 53.49 -1.21 -38.18
N PRO A 379 53.84 -0.08 -38.81
CA PRO A 379 54.91 0.81 -38.36
C PRO A 379 54.67 1.41 -36.97
N ALA A 380 53.41 1.70 -36.60
CA ALA A 380 53.06 2.18 -35.26
C ALA A 380 53.25 1.12 -34.14
N TRP A 381 53.47 -0.14 -34.50
CA TRP A 381 53.77 -1.22 -33.55
C TRP A 381 55.25 -1.34 -33.22
N VAL A 382 56.15 -0.86 -34.08
CA VAL A 382 57.57 -0.72 -33.76
C VAL A 382 57.71 0.44 -32.79
#